data_AF-A0A938V4R2-F1
#
_entry.id   AF-A0A938V4R2-F1
#
_cell.length_a   1.000
_cell.length_b   1.000
_cell.length_c   1.000
_cell.angle_alpha   90.00
_cell.angle_beta   90.00
_cell.angle_gamma   90.00
#
_symmetry.space_group_name_H-M   'P 1'
#
loop_
_entity.id
_entity.type
_entity.pdbx_description
1 polymer ?
#
loop_
_entity_poly.entity_id
_entity_poly.type
_entity_poly.pdbx_seq_one_letter_code
_entity_poly.pdbx_strand_id
1 'polypeptide(L)'
;MRTCVFPSDRCVQGGRRSASLRQERRNTSLNQFWVGVCHLLVVLTIALSHPSASQAKDKLHVVAVSHLDTQWWWDIQTTIKECIPSTFEGTFEQFEKYPDYVFSWEGANRYRLLQEYYPELFDKLLGYVAQGRWFPAGSSLEGGDVNIPSPEALLRNFLYGNRWFERMLGQRSVDVFLPDCFGFGAVLPTVAAHCGLTGFSTQKLAWGAAVDVPFEIFRNRFLEGGGRQRAGVRAQPGQLHLRDRPRPEP
;
A
#
# COMPACT_ATOMS: atom_id res chain seq x y z
N MET A 1 -84.72 49.46 -8.17
CA MET A 1 -83.71 49.25 -7.11
C MET A 1 -83.85 47.83 -6.59
N ARG A 2 -82.96 46.92 -7.02
CA ARG A 2 -82.72 45.62 -6.38
C ARG A 2 -81.22 45.31 -6.49
N THR A 3 -80.68 44.88 -5.38
CA THR A 3 -79.30 44.50 -5.12
C THR A 3 -78.89 43.21 -5.83
N CYS A 4 -77.56 43.08 -5.97
CA CYS A 4 -76.69 42.01 -6.46
C CYS A 4 -77.23 40.57 -6.58
N VAL A 5 -76.76 39.85 -7.60
CA VAL A 5 -75.89 38.64 -7.51
C VAL A 5 -75.61 38.13 -8.94
N PHE A 6 -74.33 37.91 -9.29
CA PHE A 6 -73.90 37.20 -10.49
C PHE A 6 -73.85 35.69 -10.21
N PRO A 7 -74.31 34.82 -11.14
CA PRO A 7 -74.27 33.38 -10.96
C PRO A 7 -72.95 32.76 -11.43
N SER A 8 -72.83 31.52 -11.00
CA SER A 8 -71.72 30.59 -10.98
C SER A 8 -71.48 29.82 -12.29
N ASP A 9 -70.42 29.01 -12.24
CA ASP A 9 -70.21 27.72 -12.92
C ASP A 9 -69.58 27.71 -14.31
N ARG A 10 -68.27 27.40 -14.33
CA ARG A 10 -67.72 26.09 -14.75
C ARG A 10 -66.21 26.16 -14.80
N CYS A 11 -65.51 25.32 -14.03
CA CYS A 11 -64.32 24.57 -14.47
C CYS A 11 -63.64 23.85 -13.28
N VAL A 12 -64.07 22.63 -12.88
CA VAL A 12 -63.23 21.74 -12.06
C VAL A 12 -63.60 20.27 -12.30
N GLN A 13 -63.17 19.66 -13.42
CA GLN A 13 -63.16 18.17 -13.55
C GLN A 13 -61.95 17.60 -14.34
N GLY A 14 -60.82 18.30 -14.42
CA GLY A 14 -59.61 17.83 -15.15
C GLY A 14 -58.47 17.22 -14.31
N GLY A 15 -58.50 17.34 -12.97
CA GLY A 15 -57.29 17.18 -12.14
C GLY A 15 -56.97 15.78 -11.60
N ARG A 16 -57.95 14.87 -11.48
CA ARG A 16 -57.74 13.59 -10.75
C ARG A 16 -57.20 12.43 -11.59
N ARG A 17 -57.48 12.38 -12.90
CA ARG A 17 -56.97 11.30 -13.80
C ARG A 17 -55.51 11.48 -14.21
N SER A 18 -55.00 12.71 -14.25
CA SER A 18 -53.61 13.01 -14.64
C SER A 18 -52.61 12.67 -13.54
N ALA A 19 -53.01 12.79 -12.27
CA ALA A 19 -52.17 12.46 -11.12
C ALA A 19 -51.93 10.95 -10.98
N SER A 20 -52.95 10.10 -11.18
CA SER A 20 -52.81 8.64 -11.09
C SER A 20 -51.93 8.07 -12.22
N LEU A 21 -52.13 8.51 -13.46
CA LEU A 21 -51.30 8.11 -14.60
C LEU A 21 -49.85 8.58 -14.46
N ARG A 22 -49.61 9.73 -13.82
CA ARG A 22 -48.27 10.25 -13.53
C ARG A 22 -47.60 9.48 -12.38
N GLN A 23 -48.36 9.03 -11.38
CA GLN A 23 -47.89 8.14 -10.30
C GLN A 23 -47.53 6.74 -10.85
N GLU A 24 -48.35 6.20 -11.74
CA GLU A 24 -48.17 4.88 -12.34
C GLU A 24 -47.01 4.83 -13.34
N ARG A 25 -46.79 5.92 -14.10
CA ARG A 25 -45.57 6.10 -14.92
C ARG A 25 -44.29 6.25 -14.09
N ARG A 26 -44.36 6.88 -12.91
CA ARG A 26 -43.22 6.95 -11.99
C ARG A 26 -42.91 5.59 -11.38
N ASN A 27 -43.92 4.83 -10.96
CA ASN A 27 -43.73 3.48 -10.42
C ASN A 27 -43.17 2.51 -11.47
N THR A 28 -43.60 2.59 -12.73
CA THR A 28 -43.03 1.78 -13.81
C THR A 28 -41.59 2.18 -14.15
N SER A 29 -41.24 3.47 -14.12
CA SER A 29 -39.84 3.90 -14.33
C SER A 29 -38.92 3.52 -13.17
N LEU A 30 -39.42 3.59 -11.93
CA LEU A 30 -38.70 3.12 -10.73
C LEU A 30 -38.48 1.61 -10.78
N ASN A 31 -39.50 0.82 -11.13
CA ASN A 31 -39.34 -0.63 -11.27
C ASN A 31 -38.38 -1.00 -12.40
N GLN A 32 -38.41 -0.30 -13.54
CA GLN A 32 -37.45 -0.52 -14.63
C GLN A 32 -36.01 -0.19 -14.21
N PHE A 33 -35.82 0.83 -13.37
CA PHE A 33 -34.50 1.17 -12.81
C PHE A 33 -33.97 0.05 -11.91
N TRP A 34 -34.77 -0.45 -10.97
CA TRP A 34 -34.37 -1.55 -10.08
C TRP A 34 -34.14 -2.88 -10.83
N VAL A 35 -34.94 -3.17 -11.86
CA VAL A 35 -34.72 -4.33 -12.74
C VAL A 35 -33.39 -4.20 -13.50
N GLY A 36 -33.06 -2.99 -13.99
CA GLY A 36 -31.77 -2.71 -14.64
C GLY A 36 -30.58 -2.89 -13.69
N VAL A 37 -30.69 -2.43 -12.44
CA VAL A 37 -29.66 -2.61 -11.40
C VAL A 37 -29.48 -4.10 -11.06
N CYS A 38 -30.58 -4.86 -10.92
CA CYS A 38 -30.50 -6.30 -10.69
C CYS A 38 -29.85 -7.04 -11.86
N HIS A 39 -30.18 -6.70 -13.11
CA HIS A 39 -29.51 -7.30 -14.27
C HIS A 39 -28.03 -6.98 -14.32
N LEU A 40 -27.64 -5.74 -14.00
CA LEU A 40 -26.23 -5.35 -13.93
C LEU A 40 -25.48 -6.15 -12.84
N LEU A 41 -26.09 -6.32 -11.66
CA LEU A 41 -25.52 -7.11 -10.56
C LEU A 41 -25.41 -8.60 -10.92
N VAL A 42 -26.39 -9.17 -11.62
CA VAL A 42 -26.35 -10.56 -12.11
C VAL A 42 -25.27 -10.74 -13.17
N VAL A 43 -25.16 -9.82 -14.14
CA VAL A 43 -24.10 -9.88 -15.16
C VAL A 43 -22.72 -9.74 -14.53
N LEU A 44 -22.56 -8.85 -13.55
CA LEU A 44 -21.30 -8.65 -12.83
C LEU A 44 -20.91 -9.89 -12.01
N THR A 45 -21.86 -10.52 -11.33
CA THR A 45 -21.61 -11.77 -10.57
C THR A 45 -21.30 -12.94 -11.51
N ILE A 46 -21.93 -13.04 -12.67
CA ILE A 46 -21.59 -14.03 -13.69
C ILE A 46 -20.18 -13.78 -14.23
N ALA A 47 -19.80 -12.53 -14.51
CA ALA A 47 -18.45 -12.19 -14.98
C ALA A 47 -17.37 -12.50 -13.93
N LEU A 48 -17.64 -12.24 -12.66
CA LEU A 48 -16.72 -12.53 -11.55
C LEU A 48 -16.66 -14.03 -11.17
N SER A 49 -17.68 -14.81 -11.53
CA SER A 49 -17.76 -16.25 -11.21
C SER A 49 -17.24 -17.15 -12.33
N HIS A 50 -16.87 -16.63 -13.49
CA HIS A 50 -16.14 -17.41 -14.49
C HIS A 50 -14.74 -17.71 -13.95
N PRO A 51 -14.41 -18.97 -13.64
CA PRO A 51 -13.04 -19.30 -13.29
C PRO A 51 -12.18 -19.01 -14.52
N SER A 52 -11.27 -18.06 -14.37
CA SER A 52 -10.26 -17.78 -15.41
C SER A 52 -9.63 -19.09 -15.81
N ALA A 53 -9.72 -19.42 -17.10
CA ALA A 53 -9.19 -20.64 -17.66
C ALA A 53 -7.72 -20.78 -17.24
N SER A 54 -7.38 -21.96 -16.75
CA SER A 54 -6.06 -22.41 -16.28
C SER A 54 -4.89 -21.98 -17.20
N GLN A 55 -4.44 -20.74 -17.05
CA GLN A 55 -3.11 -20.28 -17.44
C GLN A 55 -2.17 -20.59 -16.27
N ALA A 56 -0.92 -20.95 -16.57
CA ALA A 56 0.11 -21.22 -15.57
C ALA A 56 -0.01 -20.22 -14.42
N LYS A 57 -0.16 -20.71 -13.18
CA LYS A 57 -0.51 -19.86 -12.03
C LYS A 57 0.69 -19.00 -11.66
N ASP A 58 0.88 -17.90 -12.39
CA ASP A 58 1.75 -16.83 -11.98
C ASP A 58 1.26 -16.34 -10.61
N LYS A 59 2.10 -16.52 -9.60
CA LYS A 59 1.74 -16.20 -8.22
C LYS A 59 2.06 -14.75 -7.96
N LEU A 60 1.02 -13.90 -7.95
CA LEU A 60 1.16 -12.51 -7.53
C LEU A 60 1.27 -12.43 -6.01
N HIS A 61 2.40 -11.90 -5.54
CA HIS A 61 2.60 -11.56 -4.13
C HIS A 61 2.41 -10.06 -3.94
N VAL A 62 1.40 -9.67 -3.16
CA VAL A 62 1.16 -8.27 -2.78
C VAL A 62 1.59 -8.10 -1.33
N VAL A 63 2.48 -7.14 -1.08
CA VAL A 63 2.98 -6.82 0.25
C VAL A 63 2.68 -5.34 0.50
N ALA A 64 1.87 -5.05 1.52
CA ALA A 64 1.61 -3.69 1.92
C ALA A 64 2.80 -3.15 2.72
N VAL A 65 3.31 -2.00 2.31
CA VAL A 65 4.42 -1.30 2.96
C VAL A 65 4.16 0.20 2.95
N SER A 66 4.60 0.89 3.99
CA SER A 66 4.68 2.35 4.01
C SER A 66 6.14 2.76 4.11
N HIS A 67 6.63 3.48 3.10
CA HIS A 67 7.91 4.16 3.17
C HIS A 67 7.75 5.45 3.99
N LEU A 68 8.67 5.73 4.90
CA LEU A 68 8.70 6.98 5.65
C LEU A 68 10.15 7.41 5.89
N ASP A 69 10.54 8.52 5.27
CA ASP A 69 11.82 9.15 5.55
C ASP A 69 11.82 9.72 6.97
N THR A 70 12.82 9.34 7.76
CA THR A 70 12.97 9.87 9.13
C THR A 70 13.21 11.38 9.12
N GLN A 71 13.94 11.88 8.13
CA GLN A 71 14.14 13.31 7.87
C GLN A 71 14.36 13.53 6.37
N TRP A 72 13.57 14.43 5.76
CA TRP A 72 13.74 14.83 4.36
C TRP A 72 13.38 16.30 4.19
N TRP A 73 12.14 16.62 3.79
CA TRP A 73 11.62 18.00 3.73
C TRP A 73 11.08 18.52 5.06
N TRP A 74 11.14 17.69 6.10
CA TRP A 74 10.70 18.00 7.45
C TRP A 74 11.74 17.54 8.47
N ASP A 75 11.67 18.13 9.67
CA ASP A 75 12.56 17.77 10.76
C ASP A 75 12.09 16.50 11.50
N ILE A 76 12.96 15.98 12.36
CA ILE A 76 12.64 14.78 13.13
C ILE A 76 11.46 14.98 14.09
N GLN A 77 11.20 16.22 14.53
CA GLN A 77 10.08 16.51 15.42
C GLN A 77 8.75 16.38 14.68
N THR A 78 8.68 16.80 13.42
CA THR A 78 7.53 16.57 12.55
C THR A 78 7.33 15.08 12.29
N THR A 79 8.41 14.32 12.03
CA THR A 79 8.31 12.85 11.90
C THR A 79 7.69 12.22 13.14
N ILE A 80 8.13 12.62 14.33
CA ILE A 80 7.62 12.12 15.60
C ILE A 80 6.17 12.56 15.82
N LYS A 81 5.87 13.86 15.70
CA LYS A 81 4.57 14.43 16.10
C LYS A 81 3.44 14.14 15.12
N GLU A 82 3.75 14.00 13.83
CA GLU A 82 2.74 13.96 12.76
C GLU A 82 2.84 12.68 11.93
N CYS A 83 4.03 12.40 11.35
CA CYS A 83 4.14 11.33 10.36
C CYS A 83 3.99 9.93 10.97
N ILE A 84 4.60 9.68 12.13
CA ILE A 84 4.47 8.39 12.83
C ILE A 84 3.01 8.15 13.24
N PRO A 85 2.33 9.02 14.01
CA PRO A 85 0.93 8.81 14.38
C PRO A 85 0.02 8.59 13.15
N SER A 86 0.16 9.43 12.12
CA SER A 86 -0.64 9.33 10.90
C SER A 86 -0.47 7.99 10.19
N THR A 87 0.77 7.47 10.11
CA THR A 87 1.05 6.15 9.53
C THR A 87 0.36 5.04 10.31
N PHE A 88 0.40 5.12 11.64
CA PHE A 88 -0.15 4.07 12.51
C PHE A 88 -1.66 4.07 12.57
N GLU A 89 -2.29 5.24 12.69
CA GLU A 89 -3.75 5.39 12.67
C GLU A 89 -4.32 4.82 11.37
N GLY A 90 -3.79 5.26 10.22
CA GLY A 90 -4.24 4.75 8.91
C GLY A 90 -4.02 3.24 8.74
N THR A 91 -2.91 2.71 9.26
CA THR A 91 -2.62 1.26 9.19
C THR A 91 -3.55 0.46 10.09
N PHE A 92 -3.82 0.93 11.31
CA PHE A 92 -4.73 0.26 12.24
C PHE A 92 -6.18 0.25 11.74
N GLU A 93 -6.65 1.31 11.10
CA GLU A 93 -7.93 1.32 10.39
C GLU A 93 -8.00 0.22 9.31
N GLN A 94 -6.91 -0.03 8.58
CA GLN A 94 -6.87 -1.12 7.60
C GLN A 94 -6.95 -2.49 8.27
N PHE A 95 -6.29 -2.68 9.42
CA PHE A 95 -6.34 -3.94 10.15
C PHE A 95 -7.74 -4.27 10.68
N GLU A 96 -8.50 -3.25 11.11
CA GLU A 96 -9.90 -3.38 11.54
C GLU A 96 -10.83 -3.68 10.37
N LYS A 97 -10.63 -2.99 9.24
CA LYS A 97 -11.48 -3.14 8.06
C LYS A 97 -11.27 -4.45 7.30
N TYR A 98 -10.03 -4.95 7.25
CA TYR A 98 -9.65 -6.09 6.44
C TYR A 98 -8.95 -7.16 7.29
N PRO A 99 -9.63 -8.27 7.65
CA PRO A 99 -9.06 -9.32 8.52
C PRO A 99 -7.80 -10.01 7.98
N ASP A 100 -7.65 -10.09 6.66
CA ASP A 100 -6.48 -10.72 6.01
C ASP A 100 -5.35 -9.72 5.70
N TYR A 101 -5.50 -8.46 6.10
CA TYR A 101 -4.47 -7.45 5.88
C TYR A 101 -3.20 -7.80 6.65
N VAL A 102 -2.07 -7.78 5.93
CA VAL A 102 -0.72 -7.98 6.45
C VAL A 102 0.10 -6.77 6.04
N PHE A 103 0.80 -6.19 7.00
CA PHE A 103 1.60 -5.00 6.80
C PHE A 103 3.06 -5.27 7.11
N SER A 104 3.95 -4.63 6.35
CA SER A 104 5.37 -4.61 6.64
C SER A 104 5.87 -3.19 6.74
N TRP A 105 6.73 -2.90 7.72
CA TRP A 105 7.23 -1.54 7.93
C TRP A 105 8.72 -1.53 8.21
N GLU A 106 9.41 -0.55 7.67
CA GLU A 106 10.88 -0.49 7.61
C GLU A 106 11.51 0.43 8.65
N GLY A 107 12.80 0.19 8.91
CA GLY A 107 13.69 1.02 9.73
C GLY A 107 13.44 0.92 11.22
N ALA A 108 14.27 0.16 11.93
CA ALA A 108 14.11 -0.06 13.37
C ALA A 108 14.15 1.24 14.21
N ASN A 109 14.81 2.30 13.74
CA ASN A 109 14.84 3.59 14.43
C ASN A 109 13.44 4.22 14.54
N ARG A 110 12.59 4.09 13.51
CA ARG A 110 11.21 4.57 13.56
C ARG A 110 10.37 3.81 14.60
N TYR A 111 10.56 2.50 14.70
CA TYR A 111 9.92 1.72 15.75
C TYR A 111 10.43 2.13 17.14
N ARG A 112 11.71 2.44 17.29
CA ARG A 112 12.28 2.97 18.55
C ARG A 112 11.64 4.30 18.94
N LEU A 113 11.46 5.21 17.99
CA LEU A 113 10.77 6.49 18.22
C LEU A 113 9.30 6.27 18.61
N LEU A 114 8.61 5.33 17.95
CA LEU A 114 7.24 4.96 18.31
C LEU A 114 7.16 4.43 19.75
N GLN A 115 8.07 3.53 20.14
CA GLN A 115 8.13 2.99 21.49
C GLN A 115 8.36 4.10 22.54
N GLU A 116 9.21 5.07 22.23
CA GLU A 116 9.60 6.15 23.14
C GLU A 116 8.48 7.18 23.32
N TYR A 117 7.85 7.63 22.23
CA TYR A 117 6.90 8.74 22.25
C TYR A 117 5.42 8.31 22.27
N TYR A 118 5.11 7.09 21.79
CA TYR A 118 3.75 6.56 21.67
C TYR A 118 3.65 5.10 22.14
N PRO A 119 3.95 4.81 23.42
CA PRO A 119 3.99 3.45 23.94
C PRO A 119 2.66 2.70 23.76
N GLU A 120 1.51 3.38 23.85
CA GLU A 120 0.21 2.74 23.63
C GLU A 120 0.02 2.24 22.19
N LEU A 121 0.53 2.98 21.19
CA LEU A 121 0.51 2.53 19.79
C LEU A 121 1.51 1.39 19.58
N PHE A 122 2.64 1.43 20.28
CA PHE A 122 3.63 0.36 20.25
C PHE A 122 3.06 -0.96 20.82
N ASP A 123 2.33 -0.91 21.94
CA ASP A 123 1.67 -2.08 22.52
C ASP A 123 0.62 -2.69 21.57
N LYS A 124 -0.17 -1.83 20.88
CA LYS A 124 -1.09 -2.29 19.83
C LYS A 124 -0.34 -2.96 18.68
N LEU A 125 0.77 -2.38 18.23
CA LEU A 125 1.64 -2.99 17.20
C LEU A 125 2.13 -4.38 17.64
N LEU A 126 2.56 -4.55 18.89
CA LEU A 126 2.99 -5.86 19.41
C LEU A 126 1.86 -6.88 19.35
N GLY A 127 0.61 -6.46 19.58
CA GLY A 127 -0.57 -7.29 19.38
C GLY A 127 -0.70 -7.81 17.94
N TYR A 128 -0.47 -6.95 16.93
CA TYR A 128 -0.51 -7.36 15.51
C TYR A 128 0.69 -8.21 15.10
N VAL A 129 1.86 -7.99 15.70
CA VAL A 129 3.03 -8.85 15.53
C VAL A 129 2.72 -10.26 16.06
N ALA A 130 2.15 -10.38 17.26
CA ALA A 130 1.77 -11.66 17.85
C ALA A 130 0.71 -12.41 17.03
N GLN A 131 -0.18 -11.68 16.34
CA GLN A 131 -1.16 -12.24 15.40
C GLN A 131 -0.54 -12.66 14.06
N GLY A 132 0.75 -12.40 13.81
CA GLY A 132 1.40 -12.69 12.53
C GLY A 132 0.92 -11.80 11.38
N ARG A 133 0.42 -10.60 11.70
CA ARG A 133 -0.12 -9.64 10.72
C ARG A 133 0.81 -8.45 10.48
N TRP A 134 1.89 -8.35 11.24
CA TRP A 134 2.90 -7.28 11.11
C TRP A 134 4.32 -7.86 11.05
N PHE A 135 5.09 -7.45 10.04
CA PHE A 135 6.48 -7.89 9.83
C PHE A 135 7.46 -6.72 9.66
N PRO A 136 8.70 -6.79 10.16
CA PRO A 136 9.72 -5.81 9.84
C PRO A 136 10.16 -5.96 8.37
N ALA A 137 10.05 -4.87 7.60
CA ALA A 137 10.65 -4.77 6.28
C ALA A 137 12.10 -4.28 6.41
N GLY A 138 13.03 -4.94 5.73
CA GLY A 138 14.44 -4.57 5.82
C GLY A 138 15.09 -4.95 7.16
N SER A 139 16.42 -5.05 7.16
CA SER A 139 17.22 -5.37 8.34
C SER A 139 17.93 -4.18 8.98
N SER A 140 17.80 -2.98 8.41
CA SER A 140 18.54 -1.80 8.82
C SER A 140 17.93 -1.09 10.03
N LEU A 141 18.78 -0.42 10.79
CA LEU A 141 18.34 0.58 11.76
C LEU A 141 17.69 1.76 11.04
N GLU A 142 18.27 2.18 9.93
CA GLU A 142 17.74 3.21 9.04
C GLU A 142 17.92 2.86 7.56
N GLY A 143 16.92 3.19 6.74
CA GLY A 143 16.90 2.97 5.28
C GLY A 143 17.70 4.01 4.50
N GLY A 144 18.98 4.20 4.87
CA GLY A 144 19.83 5.26 4.33
C GLY A 144 20.62 4.90 3.06
N ASP A 145 21.44 5.85 2.63
CA ASP A 145 22.39 5.67 1.53
C ASP A 145 23.39 4.55 1.82
N VAL A 146 23.82 3.85 0.75
CA VAL A 146 24.78 2.74 0.81
C VAL A 146 26.07 3.01 0.04
N ASN A 147 26.23 4.22 -0.52
CA ASN A 147 27.39 4.58 -1.32
C ASN A 147 28.43 5.38 -0.51
N ILE A 148 27.97 6.32 0.31
CA ILE A 148 28.80 7.18 1.15
C ILE A 148 29.32 6.45 2.41
N PRO A 149 28.52 5.65 3.14
CA PRO A 149 28.99 5.02 4.37
C PRO A 149 30.08 4.00 4.12
N SER A 150 30.97 3.84 5.11
CA SER A 150 31.95 2.75 5.09
C SER A 150 31.26 1.39 5.25
N PRO A 151 31.90 0.29 4.79
CA PRO A 151 31.34 -1.06 4.99
C PRO A 151 31.05 -1.38 6.47
N GLU A 152 31.88 -0.89 7.40
CA GLU A 152 31.67 -1.04 8.84
C GLU A 152 30.38 -0.33 9.30
N ALA A 153 30.09 0.86 8.76
CA ALA A 153 28.85 1.58 9.07
C ALA A 153 27.62 0.80 8.57
N LEU A 154 27.70 0.21 7.37
CA LEU A 154 26.63 -0.64 6.82
C LEU A 154 26.42 -1.90 7.67
N LEU A 155 27.51 -2.59 8.05
CA LEU A 155 27.45 -3.76 8.94
C LEU A 155 26.76 -3.41 10.27
N ARG A 156 27.12 -2.27 10.88
CA ARG A 156 26.49 -1.80 12.12
C ARG A 156 25.04 -1.43 11.94
N ASN A 157 24.69 -0.80 10.81
CA ASN A 157 23.31 -0.44 10.49
C ASN A 157 22.42 -1.70 10.47
N PHE A 158 22.86 -2.76 9.80
CA PHE A 158 22.13 -4.04 9.77
C PHE A 158 22.16 -4.77 11.12
N LEU A 159 23.30 -4.80 11.80
CA LEU A 159 23.44 -5.46 13.09
C LEU A 159 22.51 -4.84 14.14
N TYR A 160 22.48 -3.51 14.23
CA TYR A 160 21.65 -2.80 15.21
C TYR A 160 20.17 -2.88 14.86
N GLY A 161 19.81 -2.78 13.57
CA GLY A 161 18.43 -2.93 13.12
C GLY A 161 17.85 -4.30 13.47
N ASN A 162 18.47 -5.38 12.98
CA ASN A 162 18.01 -6.74 13.24
C ASN A 162 18.06 -7.13 14.73
N ARG A 163 19.06 -6.66 15.49
CA ARG A 163 19.12 -6.93 16.94
C ARG A 163 18.00 -6.21 17.68
N TRP A 164 17.62 -5.02 17.24
CA TRP A 164 16.48 -4.31 17.81
C TRP A 164 15.17 -5.07 17.52
N PHE A 165 14.95 -5.48 16.26
CA PHE A 165 13.76 -6.26 15.89
C PHE A 165 13.66 -7.58 16.66
N GLU A 166 14.75 -8.31 16.82
CA GLU A 166 14.75 -9.56 17.58
C GLU A 166 14.36 -9.33 19.05
N ARG A 167 14.94 -8.31 19.69
CA ARG A 167 14.68 -8.02 21.11
C ARG A 167 13.24 -7.56 21.35
N MET A 168 12.72 -6.73 20.45
CA MET A 168 11.45 -6.05 20.66
C MET A 168 10.26 -6.76 20.06
N LEU A 169 10.43 -7.36 18.87
CA LEU A 169 9.36 -8.00 18.11
C LEU A 169 9.47 -9.54 18.12
N GLY A 170 10.58 -10.11 18.61
CA GLY A 170 10.83 -11.56 18.57
C GLY A 170 11.10 -12.10 17.16
N GLN A 171 11.29 -11.24 16.17
CA GLN A 171 11.48 -11.59 14.77
C GLN A 171 12.62 -10.79 14.14
N ARG A 172 13.21 -11.31 13.07
CA ARG A 172 14.26 -10.64 12.28
C ARG A 172 13.87 -10.62 10.81
N SER A 173 14.31 -9.59 10.09
CA SER A 173 14.25 -9.58 8.64
C SER A 173 15.53 -10.18 8.06
N VAL A 174 15.42 -10.78 6.88
CA VAL A 174 16.55 -11.28 6.08
C VAL A 174 16.68 -10.52 4.76
N ASP A 175 15.97 -9.40 4.63
CA ASP A 175 15.93 -8.58 3.42
C ASP A 175 16.67 -7.25 3.62
N VAL A 176 17.38 -6.80 2.59
CA VAL A 176 17.86 -5.42 2.48
C VAL A 176 16.81 -4.64 1.70
N PHE A 177 15.92 -3.97 2.40
CA PHE A 177 14.83 -3.19 1.80
C PHE A 177 15.26 -1.72 1.68
N LEU A 178 15.47 -1.27 0.45
CA LEU A 178 15.93 0.08 0.10
C LEU A 178 15.13 0.62 -1.10
N PRO A 179 13.83 0.95 -0.91
CA PRO A 179 12.97 1.39 -1.99
C PRO A 179 13.40 2.74 -2.57
N ASP A 180 13.96 3.64 -1.75
CA ASP A 180 14.28 5.04 -2.13
C ASP A 180 15.78 5.39 -1.99
N CYS A 181 16.68 4.41 -2.20
CA CYS A 181 18.13 4.65 -2.17
C CYS A 181 18.69 4.99 -3.57
N PHE A 182 19.58 5.98 -3.65
CA PHE A 182 20.16 6.46 -4.91
C PHE A 182 21.44 5.73 -5.28
N GLY A 183 21.29 4.59 -5.95
CA GLY A 183 22.41 3.77 -6.42
C GLY A 183 22.91 2.80 -5.35
N PHE A 184 23.65 1.79 -5.80
CA PHE A 184 24.07 0.66 -4.98
C PHE A 184 25.52 0.30 -5.28
N GLY A 185 26.41 0.49 -4.30
CA GLY A 185 27.80 0.11 -4.41
C GLY A 185 27.99 -1.41 -4.55
N ALA A 186 29.01 -1.82 -5.32
CA ALA A 186 29.34 -3.23 -5.54
C ALA A 186 29.70 -4.02 -4.26
N VAL A 187 29.96 -3.32 -3.15
CA VAL A 187 30.29 -3.90 -1.84
C VAL A 187 29.04 -4.33 -1.06
N LEU A 188 27.87 -3.75 -1.35
CA LEU A 188 26.63 -4.02 -0.62
C LEU A 188 26.25 -5.51 -0.58
N PRO A 189 26.34 -6.29 -1.67
CA PRO A 189 26.04 -7.72 -1.65
C PRO A 189 26.95 -8.51 -0.70
N THR A 190 28.25 -8.19 -0.67
CA THR A 190 29.22 -8.83 0.22
C THR A 190 28.91 -8.54 1.68
N VAL A 191 28.59 -7.29 2.01
CA VAL A 191 28.17 -6.87 3.35
C VAL A 191 26.88 -7.60 3.77
N ALA A 192 25.87 -7.61 2.88
CA ALA A 192 24.60 -8.28 3.12
C ALA A 192 24.79 -9.78 3.40
N ALA A 193 25.63 -10.46 2.60
CA ALA A 193 25.95 -11.88 2.79
C ALA A 193 26.64 -12.14 4.15
N HIS A 194 27.58 -11.28 4.57
CA HIS A 194 28.21 -11.38 5.88
C HIS A 194 27.23 -11.19 7.06
N CYS A 195 26.19 -10.38 6.87
CA CYS A 195 25.10 -10.21 7.82
C CYS A 195 24.06 -11.35 7.78
N GLY A 196 24.20 -12.33 6.87
CA GLY A 196 23.23 -13.40 6.67
C GLY A 196 21.93 -12.93 6.01
N LEU A 197 21.98 -11.81 5.27
CA LEU A 197 20.83 -11.26 4.55
C LEU A 197 20.76 -11.91 3.17
N THR A 198 19.59 -12.48 2.87
CA THR A 198 19.34 -13.24 1.64
C THR A 198 18.42 -12.49 0.68
N GLY A 199 17.81 -11.38 1.08
CA GLY A 199 16.98 -10.56 0.22
C GLY A 199 17.65 -9.21 -0.06
N PHE A 200 17.36 -8.66 -1.23
CA PHE A 200 17.57 -7.26 -1.54
C PHE A 200 16.38 -6.77 -2.35
N SER A 201 15.71 -5.71 -1.87
CA SER A 201 14.54 -5.12 -2.51
C SER A 201 14.69 -3.63 -2.75
N THR A 202 14.39 -3.14 -3.96
CA THR A 202 14.51 -1.72 -4.30
C THR A 202 13.59 -1.27 -5.44
N GLN A 203 13.22 0.00 -5.51
CA GLN A 203 12.52 0.56 -6.68
C GLN A 203 13.45 1.36 -7.60
N LYS A 204 14.65 1.75 -7.13
CA LYS A 204 15.49 2.75 -7.81
C LYS A 204 16.50 2.19 -8.79
N LEU A 205 16.65 0.87 -8.87
CA LEU A 205 17.67 0.25 -9.73
C LEU A 205 17.50 0.59 -11.22
N ALA A 206 16.26 0.75 -11.68
CA ALA A 206 15.93 1.03 -13.08
C ALA A 206 15.71 2.52 -13.38
N TRP A 207 15.67 3.37 -12.35
CA TRP A 207 15.27 4.76 -12.53
C TRP A 207 16.44 5.60 -13.05
N GLY A 208 16.42 5.92 -14.35
CA GLY A 208 17.48 6.67 -15.01
C GLY A 208 18.79 5.87 -15.17
N ALA A 209 18.70 4.54 -15.17
CA ALA A 209 19.86 3.67 -15.33
C ALA A 209 20.46 3.85 -16.74
N ALA A 210 21.79 4.00 -16.81
CA ALA A 210 22.50 4.08 -18.09
C ALA A 210 22.49 2.75 -18.86
N VAL A 211 22.19 1.65 -18.16
CA VAL A 211 22.07 0.30 -18.70
C VAL A 211 20.79 -0.33 -18.18
N ASP A 212 20.10 -1.06 -19.04
CA ASP A 212 18.94 -1.85 -18.62
C ASP A 212 19.35 -2.93 -17.62
N VAL A 213 18.45 -3.24 -16.70
CA VAL A 213 18.69 -4.27 -15.68
C VAL A 213 18.76 -5.64 -16.40
N PRO A 214 19.92 -6.33 -16.42
CA PRO A 214 20.12 -7.50 -17.28
C PRO A 214 19.49 -8.78 -16.70
N PHE A 215 18.66 -8.66 -15.67
CA PHE A 215 17.98 -9.76 -15.01
C PHE A 215 16.54 -9.37 -14.70
N GLU A 216 15.66 -10.36 -14.72
CA GLU A 216 14.31 -10.19 -14.20
C GLU A 216 14.37 -9.79 -12.74
N ILE A 217 13.81 -8.62 -12.47
CA ILE A 217 13.32 -8.20 -11.18
C ILE A 217 12.52 -9.39 -10.60
N PHE A 218 12.89 -9.93 -9.43
CA PHE A 218 12.45 -11.21 -8.82
C PHE A 218 13.40 -12.42 -8.95
N ARG A 219 14.54 -12.32 -9.65
CA ARG A 219 15.45 -13.47 -9.78
C ARG A 219 16.57 -13.48 -8.73
N ASN A 220 16.67 -14.61 -8.01
CA ASN A 220 17.75 -14.86 -7.07
C ASN A 220 19.08 -15.13 -7.76
N ARG A 221 19.83 -14.08 -8.11
CA ARG A 221 21.20 -14.24 -8.59
C ARG A 221 22.09 -13.06 -8.17
N PHE A 222 22.99 -13.32 -7.23
CA PHE A 222 24.23 -12.57 -7.10
C PHE A 222 25.36 -13.36 -7.78
N LEU A 223 26.34 -12.65 -8.34
CA LEU A 223 27.53 -13.24 -8.95
C LEU A 223 28.38 -13.90 -7.85
N GLU A 224 28.68 -15.19 -8.00
CA GLU A 224 29.49 -15.94 -7.05
C GLU A 224 30.96 -15.54 -7.12
N GLY A 225 31.52 -15.19 -5.96
CA GLY A 225 32.95 -15.22 -5.66
C GLY A 225 33.14 -15.91 -4.31
N GLY A 226 33.09 -17.25 -4.29
CA GLY A 226 33.54 -18.08 -3.16
C GLY A 226 32.53 -18.30 -2.02
N GLY A 227 31.67 -19.31 -2.18
CA GLY A 227 31.16 -20.14 -1.08
C GLY A 227 30.09 -19.55 -0.15
N ARG A 228 28.83 -19.93 -0.42
CA ARG A 228 27.63 -19.86 0.44
C ARG A 228 27.01 -18.47 0.68
N GLN A 229 26.02 -18.14 -0.16
CA GLN A 229 24.60 -17.93 0.19
C GLN A 229 23.89 -17.31 -1.03
N ARG A 230 22.70 -17.82 -1.38
CA ARG A 230 21.92 -17.33 -2.52
C ARG A 230 21.04 -16.19 -2.04
N ALA A 231 21.42 -14.96 -2.38
CA ALA A 231 20.57 -13.80 -2.13
C ALA A 231 19.73 -13.41 -3.37
N GLY A 232 18.55 -12.85 -3.12
CA GLY A 232 17.50 -12.54 -4.07
C GLY A 232 17.32 -11.07 -4.35
N VAL A 233 17.40 -10.62 -5.60
CA VAL A 233 17.07 -9.23 -5.95
C VAL A 233 15.60 -9.14 -6.35
N ARG A 234 14.80 -8.45 -5.53
CA ARG A 234 13.40 -8.13 -5.75
C ARG A 234 13.26 -6.62 -5.96
N ALA A 235 13.45 -6.14 -7.18
CA ALA A 235 12.95 -4.80 -7.46
C ALA A 235 11.41 -4.78 -7.44
N GLN A 236 10.80 -3.67 -7.04
CA GLN A 236 9.36 -3.49 -7.21
C GLN A 236 9.11 -2.81 -8.55
N PRO A 237 8.24 -3.34 -9.44
CA PRO A 237 7.79 -2.55 -10.58
C PRO A 237 7.18 -1.25 -10.06
N GLY A 238 7.48 -0.15 -10.75
CA GLY A 238 7.13 1.20 -10.29
C GLY A 238 5.67 1.29 -9.85
N GLN A 239 5.44 2.04 -8.78
CA GLN A 239 4.12 2.41 -8.28
C GLN A 239 3.21 2.74 -9.48
N LEU A 240 2.15 1.94 -9.69
CA LEU A 240 1.16 2.18 -10.74
C LEU A 240 0.43 3.48 -10.41
N HIS A 241 1.01 4.62 -10.78
CA HIS A 241 0.32 5.89 -10.80
C HIS A 241 -0.74 5.79 -11.89
N LEU A 242 -2.00 5.59 -11.48
CA LEU A 242 -3.18 5.83 -12.31
C LEU A 242 -3.26 7.33 -12.63
N ARG A 243 -2.36 7.84 -13.48
CA ARG A 243 -2.36 9.18 -14.08
C ARG A 243 -1.28 9.23 -15.17
N ASP A 244 -1.52 8.48 -16.25
CA ASP A 244 -0.95 8.84 -17.55
C ASP A 244 -1.60 10.16 -17.98
N ARG A 245 -0.92 11.28 -17.73
CA ARG A 245 -1.07 12.45 -18.60
C ARG A 245 0.18 12.54 -19.45
N PRO A 246 0.06 12.58 -20.79
CA PRO A 246 1.21 12.76 -21.65
C PRO A 246 1.88 14.10 -21.32
N ARG A 247 3.21 14.07 -21.11
CA ARG A 247 4.02 15.28 -21.06
C ARG A 247 4.02 15.92 -22.45
N PRO A 248 3.87 17.25 -22.56
CA PRO A 248 4.10 17.92 -23.83
C PRO A 248 5.60 17.86 -24.15
N GLU A 249 5.91 17.38 -25.35
CA GLU A 249 7.23 17.45 -25.98
C GLU A 249 7.63 18.93 -26.22
N PRO A 250 8.93 19.24 -26.28
CA PRO A 250 9.48 20.60 -26.32
C PRO A 250 9.11 21.42 -27.56
#